data_AF-A0A3D8P3C9-F1
#
_entry.id   AF-A0A3D8P3C9-F1
#
_cell.length_a   1.000
_cell.length_b   1.000
_cell.length_c   1.000
_cell.angle_alpha   90.00
_cell.angle_beta   90.00
_cell.angle_gamma   90.00
#
_symmetry.space_group_name_H-M   'P 1'
#
loop_
_entity.id
_entity.type
_entity.pdbx_description
1 polymer ?
#
loop_
_entity_poly.entity_id
_entity_poly.type
_entity_poly.pdbx_seq_one_letter_code
_entity_poly.pdbx_strand_id
1 'polypeptide(L)'
;MRWLREEKGFTLLEVLVALTVFSMLSVALFYLVSAGYRSYWQELQRQEVEANLRSALDRITLRVRGAKEVVAVDPVDPKAPAKGFKSIKVTMPDGTARTYVFDPGSRELKEDGQPITAPVVKEAVFRVEGKAVSVVLTGEYLHSGELTLSTQACVKVGEQG
;
A
#
# COMPACT_ATOMS: atom_id res chain seq x y z
N MET A 1 72.02 1.33 -14.81
CA MET A 1 71.14 1.44 -13.61
C MET A 1 70.14 0.31 -13.65
N ARG A 2 70.36 -0.75 -12.89
CA ARG A 2 69.52 -1.95 -12.87
C ARG A 2 68.78 -1.94 -11.54
N TRP A 3 67.51 -1.56 -11.58
CA TRP A 3 66.63 -1.63 -10.41
C TRP A 3 66.45 -3.10 -10.05
N LEU A 4 67.16 -3.56 -9.02
CA LEU A 4 66.95 -4.87 -8.41
C LEU A 4 65.60 -4.83 -7.69
N ARG A 5 64.57 -5.37 -8.33
CA ARG A 5 63.29 -5.65 -7.70
C ARG A 5 63.52 -6.87 -6.79
N GLU A 6 63.58 -6.66 -5.49
CA GLU A 6 63.56 -7.78 -4.53
C GLU A 6 62.18 -8.45 -4.60
N GLU A 7 62.10 -9.64 -5.20
CA GLU A 7 60.90 -10.48 -5.16
C GLU A 7 60.79 -11.14 -3.78
N LYS A 8 60.29 -10.38 -2.79
CA LYS A 8 59.90 -10.94 -1.49
C LYS A 8 58.58 -11.69 -1.67
N GLY A 9 58.63 -13.02 -1.63
CA GLY A 9 57.44 -13.86 -1.60
C GLY A 9 56.62 -13.64 -0.33
N PHE A 10 55.32 -13.94 -0.38
CA PHE A 10 54.43 -13.84 0.78
C PHE A 10 54.81 -14.83 1.87
N THR A 11 54.84 -14.37 3.10
CA THR A 11 54.99 -15.24 4.26
C THR A 11 53.69 -16.00 4.53
N LEU A 12 53.79 -17.19 5.12
CA LEU A 12 52.62 -17.98 5.50
C LEU A 12 51.70 -17.23 6.48
N LEU A 13 52.29 -16.41 7.36
CA LEU A 13 51.55 -15.56 8.29
C LEU A 13 50.72 -14.49 7.56
N GLU A 14 51.28 -13.81 6.56
CA GLU A 14 50.55 -12.82 5.77
C GLU A 14 49.36 -13.43 5.04
N VAL A 15 49.52 -14.65 4.50
CA VAL A 15 48.42 -15.37 3.85
C VAL A 15 47.31 -15.72 4.85
N LEU A 16 47.67 -16.20 6.05
CA LEU A 16 46.69 -16.51 7.09
C LEU A 16 45.93 -15.25 7.55
N VAL A 17 46.65 -14.15 7.79
CA VAL A 17 46.03 -12.88 8.17
C VAL A 17 45.11 -12.39 7.05
N ALA A 18 45.56 -12.39 5.79
CA ALA A 18 44.74 -11.99 4.65
C ALA A 18 43.46 -12.84 4.53
N LEU A 19 43.56 -14.17 4.71
CA LEU A 19 42.39 -15.06 4.67
C LEU A 19 41.40 -14.78 5.80
N THR A 20 41.88 -14.52 7.02
CA THR A 20 40.99 -14.19 8.15
C THR A 20 40.28 -12.85 7.96
N VAL A 21 40.99 -11.83 7.49
CA VAL A 21 40.37 -10.53 7.19
C VAL A 21 39.38 -10.68 6.04
N PHE A 22 39.75 -11.41 4.99
CA PHE A 22 38.87 -11.65 3.85
C PHE A 22 37.60 -12.42 4.23
N SER A 23 37.68 -13.43 5.10
CA SER A 23 36.50 -14.17 5.54
C SER A 23 35.56 -13.30 6.37
N MET A 24 36.11 -12.48 7.29
CA MET A 24 35.31 -11.51 8.05
C MET A 24 34.62 -10.50 7.12
N LEU A 25 35.34 -9.94 6.15
CA LEU A 25 34.77 -9.02 5.17
C LEU A 25 33.69 -9.68 4.31
N SER A 26 33.91 -10.92 3.89
CA SER A 26 32.96 -11.68 3.08
C SER A 26 31.65 -11.92 3.83
N VAL A 27 31.73 -12.28 5.12
CA VAL A 27 30.55 -12.46 5.98
C VAL A 27 29.81 -11.14 6.18
N ALA A 28 30.53 -10.06 6.47
CA ALA A 28 29.93 -8.73 6.63
C ALA A 28 29.20 -8.28 5.35
N LEU A 29 29.84 -8.47 4.18
CA LEU A 29 29.24 -8.14 2.89
C LEU A 29 28.01 -9.00 2.61
N PHE A 30 28.06 -10.30 2.91
CA PHE A 30 26.92 -11.21 2.74
C PHE A 30 25.69 -10.76 3.55
N TYR A 31 25.88 -10.39 4.82
CA TYR A 31 24.78 -9.86 5.63
C TYR A 31 24.21 -8.56 5.07
N LEU A 32 25.08 -7.64 4.63
CA LEU A 32 24.65 -6.37 4.06
C LEU A 32 23.82 -6.57 2.79
N VAL A 33 24.26 -7.43 1.88
CA VAL A 33 23.52 -7.75 0.64
C VAL A 33 22.19 -8.45 0.97
N SER A 34 22.20 -9.40 1.91
CA SER A 34 20.99 -10.13 2.30
C SER A 34 19.93 -9.21 2.93
N ALA A 35 20.36 -8.28 3.80
CA ALA A 35 19.49 -7.28 4.39
C ALA A 35 18.93 -6.32 3.32
N GLY A 36 19.77 -5.88 2.38
CA GLY A 36 19.35 -5.03 1.26
C GLY A 36 18.30 -5.72 0.38
N TYR A 37 18.51 -6.99 0.04
CA TYR A 37 17.56 -7.76 -0.76
C TYR A 37 16.20 -7.89 -0.05
N ARG A 38 16.20 -8.22 1.24
CA ARG A 38 14.96 -8.30 2.04
C ARG A 38 14.22 -6.96 2.08
N SER A 39 14.93 -5.87 2.33
CA SER A 39 14.35 -4.53 2.36
C SER A 39 13.76 -4.13 1.01
N TYR A 40 14.45 -4.46 -0.09
CA TYR A 40 13.99 -4.17 -1.44
C TYR A 40 12.66 -4.85 -1.76
N TRP A 41 12.52 -6.14 -1.43
CA TRP A 41 11.26 -6.87 -1.65
C TRP A 41 10.11 -6.36 -0.79
N GLN A 42 10.39 -5.99 0.46
CA GLN A 42 9.36 -5.39 1.32
C GLN A 42 8.85 -4.06 0.75
N GLU A 43 9.75 -3.23 0.24
CA GLU A 43 9.39 -1.96 -0.37
C GLU A 43 8.59 -2.16 -1.67
N LEU A 44 8.97 -3.13 -2.50
CA LEU A 44 8.22 -3.46 -3.70
C LEU A 44 6.78 -3.90 -3.37
N GLN A 45 6.61 -4.74 -2.35
CA GLN A 45 5.29 -5.16 -1.87
C GLN A 45 4.48 -3.97 -1.32
N ARG A 46 5.14 -3.07 -0.59
CA ARG A 46 4.50 -1.86 -0.04
C ARG A 46 4.02 -0.92 -1.14
N GLN A 47 4.81 -0.73 -2.20
CA GLN A 47 4.43 0.08 -3.36
C GLN A 47 3.22 -0.52 -4.09
N GLU A 48 3.13 -1.84 -4.19
CA GLU A 48 1.97 -2.51 -4.79
C GLU A 48 0.69 -2.28 -3.97
N VAL A 49 0.77 -2.39 -2.64
CA VAL A 49 -0.37 -2.06 -1.76
C VAL A 49 -0.76 -0.59 -1.93
N GLU A 50 0.21 0.32 -1.87
CA GLU A 50 -0.05 1.77 -2.03
C GLU A 50 -0.73 2.08 -3.36
N ALA A 51 -0.22 1.53 -4.47
CA ALA A 51 -0.77 1.75 -5.80
C ALA A 51 -2.22 1.25 -5.91
N ASN A 52 -2.51 0.06 -5.35
CA ASN A 52 -3.87 -0.49 -5.31
C ASN A 52 -4.81 0.38 -4.49
N LEU A 53 -4.41 0.76 -3.27
CA LEU A 53 -5.23 1.61 -2.39
C LEU A 53 -5.46 2.98 -3.02
N ARG A 54 -4.42 3.59 -3.58
CA ARG A 54 -4.50 4.90 -4.23
C ARG A 54 -5.40 4.87 -5.46
N SER A 55 -5.28 3.85 -6.31
CA SER A 55 -6.13 3.67 -7.48
C SER A 55 -7.61 3.57 -7.09
N ALA A 56 -7.93 2.79 -6.04
CA ALA A 56 -9.28 2.69 -5.50
C ALA A 56 -9.79 4.02 -4.93
N LEU A 57 -8.98 4.72 -4.13
CA LEU A 57 -9.35 6.02 -3.58
C LEU A 57 -9.59 7.06 -4.66
N ASP A 58 -8.75 7.12 -5.70
CA ASP A 58 -8.91 8.04 -6.83
C ASP A 58 -10.22 7.74 -7.57
N ARG A 59 -10.51 6.46 -7.84
CA ARG A 59 -11.75 6.04 -8.49
C ARG A 59 -12.99 6.43 -7.69
N ILE A 60 -13.01 6.16 -6.39
CA ILE A 60 -14.13 6.54 -5.50
C ILE A 60 -14.24 8.06 -5.41
N THR A 61 -13.13 8.78 -5.26
CA THR A 61 -13.10 10.25 -5.17
C THR A 61 -13.69 10.88 -6.42
N LEU A 62 -13.32 10.40 -7.61
CA LEU A 62 -13.87 10.86 -8.88
C LEU A 62 -15.38 10.61 -8.96
N ARG A 63 -15.85 9.43 -8.52
CA ARG A 63 -17.27 9.12 -8.50
C ARG A 63 -18.05 9.98 -7.51
N VAL A 64 -17.56 10.16 -6.29
CA VAL A 64 -18.19 11.02 -5.28
C VAL A 64 -18.27 12.46 -5.76
N ARG A 65 -17.20 12.99 -6.37
CA ARG A 65 -17.19 14.37 -6.90
C ARG A 65 -18.19 14.58 -8.04
N GLY A 66 -18.43 13.54 -8.84
CA GLY A 66 -19.42 13.56 -9.92
C GLY A 66 -20.84 13.16 -9.50
N ALA A 67 -21.03 12.75 -8.24
CA ALA A 67 -22.30 12.24 -7.77
C ALA A 67 -23.34 13.36 -7.63
N LYS A 68 -24.61 12.97 -7.74
CA LYS A 68 -25.75 13.76 -7.29
C LYS A 68 -25.99 13.54 -5.79
N GLU A 69 -25.83 12.31 -5.34
CA GLU A 69 -26.10 11.90 -3.96
C GLU A 69 -25.19 10.73 -3.58
N VAL A 70 -24.78 10.69 -2.31
CA VAL A 70 -24.05 9.56 -1.72
C VAL A 70 -24.75 9.14 -0.45
N VAL A 71 -25.14 7.87 -0.38
CA VAL A 71 -25.80 7.28 0.77
C VAL A 71 -24.89 6.23 1.37
N ALA A 72 -24.68 6.28 2.67
CA ALA A 72 -23.92 5.27 3.36
C ALA A 72 -24.78 4.02 3.60
N VAL A 73 -24.24 2.85 3.29
CA VAL A 73 -24.93 1.57 3.38
C VAL A 73 -24.14 0.72 4.38
N ASP A 74 -24.85 -0.02 5.24
CA ASP A 74 -24.28 -0.89 6.29
C ASP A 74 -23.37 -0.17 7.31
N PRO A 75 -23.90 0.25 8.48
CA PRO A 75 -23.06 0.78 9.54
C PRO A 75 -22.00 -0.26 9.95
N VAL A 76 -20.77 0.21 10.18
CA VAL A 76 -19.75 -0.59 10.86
C VAL A 76 -20.31 -0.91 12.25
N ASP A 77 -20.25 -2.20 12.60
CA ASP A 77 -20.81 -2.81 13.81
C ASP A 77 -20.74 -1.86 15.02
N PRO A 78 -21.83 -1.63 15.79
CA PRO A 78 -21.87 -0.66 16.90
C PRO A 78 -20.82 -0.88 18.00
N LYS A 79 -20.13 -2.03 18.02
CA LYS A 79 -19.02 -2.32 18.94
C LYS A 79 -17.64 -1.94 18.41
N ALA A 80 -17.53 -1.56 17.14
CA ALA A 80 -16.26 -1.14 16.56
C ALA A 80 -15.90 0.29 17.01
N PRO A 81 -14.63 0.57 17.34
CA PRO A 81 -14.19 1.91 17.74
C PRO A 81 -14.30 2.93 16.59
N ALA A 82 -14.37 2.47 15.34
CA ALA A 82 -14.51 3.33 14.16
C ALA A 82 -15.99 3.57 13.82
N LYS A 83 -16.48 4.79 14.09
CA LYS A 83 -17.74 5.28 13.51
C LYS A 83 -17.56 5.36 11.98
N GLY A 84 -18.31 4.56 11.23
CA GLY A 84 -18.27 4.54 9.78
C GLY A 84 -19.21 3.49 9.19
N PHE A 85 -19.12 3.30 7.88
CA PHE A 85 -19.92 2.38 7.09
C PHE A 85 -19.00 1.46 6.29
N LYS A 86 -19.46 0.23 6.04
CA LYS A 86 -18.72 -0.77 5.24
C LYS A 86 -18.95 -0.60 3.75
N SER A 87 -20.03 0.09 3.37
CA SER A 87 -20.38 0.33 1.99
C SER A 87 -20.94 1.74 1.76
N ILE A 88 -20.87 2.21 0.53
CA ILE A 88 -21.53 3.43 0.08
C ILE A 88 -22.20 3.19 -1.25
N LYS A 89 -23.36 3.83 -1.45
CA LYS A 89 -24.05 3.89 -2.73
C LYS A 89 -23.93 5.30 -3.28
N VAL A 90 -23.39 5.42 -4.48
CA VAL A 90 -23.14 6.68 -5.18
C VAL A 90 -24.11 6.78 -6.35
N THR A 91 -25.00 7.76 -6.31
CA THR A 91 -25.98 8.01 -7.38
C THR A 91 -25.48 9.15 -8.26
N MET A 92 -25.40 8.90 -9.55
CA MET A 92 -24.95 9.85 -10.58
C MET A 92 -26.10 10.73 -11.08
N PRO A 93 -25.79 11.87 -11.73
CA PRO A 93 -26.81 12.76 -12.31
C PRO A 93 -27.68 12.11 -13.39
N ASP A 94 -27.15 11.11 -14.11
CA ASP A 94 -27.86 10.33 -15.12
C ASP A 94 -28.83 9.28 -14.54
N GLY A 95 -28.91 9.17 -13.20
CA GLY A 95 -29.73 8.20 -12.49
C GLY A 95 -29.08 6.84 -12.28
N THR A 96 -27.87 6.61 -12.81
CA THR A 96 -27.12 5.38 -12.53
C THR A 96 -26.59 5.39 -11.10
N ALA A 97 -26.62 4.23 -10.44
CA ALA A 97 -26.07 4.08 -9.09
C ALA A 97 -24.96 3.04 -9.09
N ARG A 98 -23.88 3.34 -8.36
CA ARG A 98 -22.72 2.46 -8.15
C ARG A 98 -22.59 2.17 -6.67
N THR A 99 -22.35 0.92 -6.30
CA THR A 99 -22.23 0.48 -4.90
C THR A 99 -20.80 0.03 -4.64
N TYR A 100 -20.16 0.66 -3.67
CA TYR A 100 -18.82 0.30 -3.20
C TYR A 100 -18.95 -0.49 -1.91
N VAL A 101 -18.41 -1.70 -1.88
CA VAL A 101 -18.49 -2.61 -0.72
C VAL A 101 -17.13 -3.22 -0.47
N PHE A 102 -16.69 -3.20 0.78
CA PHE A 102 -15.53 -4.00 1.19
C PHE A 102 -15.95 -5.42 1.55
N ASP A 103 -15.29 -6.40 0.93
CA ASP A 103 -15.47 -7.81 1.20
C ASP A 103 -14.31 -8.33 2.07
N PRO A 104 -14.54 -8.61 3.37
CA PRO A 104 -13.50 -9.11 4.25
C PRO A 104 -13.05 -10.53 3.90
N GLY A 105 -13.88 -11.31 3.21
CA GLY A 105 -13.55 -12.67 2.79
C GLY A 105 -12.56 -12.69 1.64
N SER A 106 -12.74 -11.82 0.63
CA SER A 106 -11.81 -11.70 -0.50
C SER A 106 -10.71 -10.67 -0.31
N ARG A 107 -10.78 -9.84 0.76
CA ARG A 107 -9.81 -8.76 1.04
C ARG A 107 -9.74 -7.72 -0.08
N GLU A 108 -10.88 -7.47 -0.72
CA GLU A 108 -10.99 -6.59 -1.87
C GLU A 108 -12.08 -5.55 -1.64
N LEU A 109 -11.89 -4.39 -2.26
CA LEU A 109 -12.96 -3.43 -2.46
C LEU A 109 -13.63 -3.71 -3.81
N LYS A 110 -14.96 -3.78 -3.80
CA LYS A 110 -15.78 -4.09 -4.98
C LYS A 110 -16.64 -2.90 -5.38
N GLU A 111 -16.75 -2.65 -6.68
CA GLU A 111 -17.73 -1.76 -7.31
C GLU A 111 -18.77 -2.61 -8.04
N ASP A 112 -20.03 -2.56 -7.61
CA ASP A 112 -21.13 -3.38 -8.15
C ASP A 112 -20.80 -4.89 -8.22
N GLY A 113 -20.07 -5.38 -7.22
CA GLY A 113 -19.64 -6.78 -7.14
C GLY A 113 -18.36 -7.11 -7.91
N GLN A 114 -17.80 -6.20 -8.71
CA GLN A 114 -16.52 -6.39 -9.39
C GLN A 114 -15.37 -5.83 -8.55
N PRO A 115 -14.25 -6.58 -8.37
CA PRO A 115 -13.12 -6.09 -7.61
C PRO A 115 -12.44 -4.91 -8.32
N ILE A 116 -12.18 -3.84 -7.57
CA ILE A 116 -11.43 -2.66 -8.02
C ILE A 116 -10.03 -2.58 -7.38
N THR A 117 -9.73 -3.48 -6.44
CA THR A 117 -8.41 -3.68 -5.84
C THR A 117 -8.04 -5.15 -5.96
N ALA A 118 -6.74 -5.44 -5.96
CA ALA A 118 -6.21 -6.77 -5.61
C ALA A 118 -6.61 -7.17 -4.17
N PRO A 119 -6.42 -8.44 -3.75
CA PRO A 119 -6.71 -8.94 -2.39
C PRO A 119 -5.70 -8.43 -1.34
N VAL A 120 -5.55 -7.11 -1.26
CA VAL A 120 -4.61 -6.40 -0.38
C VAL A 120 -5.31 -5.54 0.65
N VAL A 121 -6.63 -5.36 0.57
CA VAL A 121 -7.40 -4.51 1.49
C VAL A 121 -7.72 -5.30 2.76
N LYS A 122 -7.31 -4.77 3.90
CA LYS A 122 -7.57 -5.33 5.22
C LYS A 122 -8.83 -4.73 5.85
N GLU A 123 -9.04 -3.44 5.64
CA GLU A 123 -10.17 -2.70 6.17
C GLU A 123 -10.54 -1.54 5.25
N ALA A 124 -11.83 -1.26 5.12
CA ALA A 124 -12.34 -0.05 4.48
C ALA A 124 -13.41 0.58 5.36
N VAL A 125 -13.27 1.88 5.61
CA VAL A 125 -14.21 2.66 6.40
C VAL A 125 -14.66 3.87 5.60
N PHE A 126 -15.96 3.96 5.39
CA PHE A 126 -16.60 5.11 4.76
C PHE A 126 -17.26 5.98 5.82
N ARG A 127 -17.14 7.30 5.71
CA ARG A 127 -17.87 8.26 6.53
C ARG A 127 -18.56 9.26 5.62
N VAL A 128 -19.86 9.44 5.79
CA VAL A 128 -20.65 10.40 5.04
C VAL A 128 -21.17 11.45 6.03
N GLU A 129 -20.72 12.68 5.87
CA GLU A 129 -21.07 13.83 6.71
C GLU A 129 -21.65 14.93 5.82
N GLY A 130 -22.98 14.94 5.69
CA GLY A 130 -23.68 15.84 4.77
C GLY A 130 -23.27 15.59 3.32
N LYS A 131 -22.47 16.50 2.75
CA LYS A 131 -21.95 16.41 1.37
C LYS A 131 -20.50 15.92 1.28
N ALA A 132 -19.84 15.75 2.41
CA ALA A 132 -18.46 15.26 2.46
C ALA A 132 -18.46 13.74 2.68
N VAL A 133 -17.65 13.04 1.91
CA VAL A 133 -17.41 11.61 2.02
C VAL A 133 -15.92 11.41 2.32
N SER A 134 -15.62 10.84 3.48
CA SER A 134 -14.27 10.43 3.84
C SER A 134 -14.14 8.92 3.66
N VAL A 135 -13.10 8.49 2.97
CA VAL A 135 -12.81 7.08 2.74
C VAL A 135 -11.44 6.78 3.33
N VAL A 136 -11.38 5.78 4.20
CA VAL A 136 -10.14 5.27 4.80
C VAL A 136 -9.99 3.83 4.37
N LEU A 137 -8.87 3.52 3.72
CA LEU A 137 -8.51 2.15 3.34
C LEU A 137 -7.22 1.75 4.05
N THR A 138 -7.25 0.59 4.69
CA THR A 138 -6.08 -0.05 5.28
C THR A 138 -5.77 -1.29 4.46
N GLY A 139 -4.53 -1.42 4.00
CA GLY A 139 -4.06 -2.56 3.20
C GLY A 139 -2.79 -3.17 3.74
N GLU A 140 -2.57 -4.43 3.38
CA GLU A 140 -1.42 -5.24 3.78
C GLU A 140 -1.23 -6.39 2.77
N TYR A 141 0.00 -6.63 2.33
CA TYR A 141 0.35 -7.76 1.47
C TYR A 141 1.68 -8.37 1.90
N LEU A 142 1.64 -9.66 2.28
CA LEU A 142 2.81 -10.44 2.70
C LEU A 142 3.64 -9.74 3.80
N HIS A 143 4.79 -9.16 3.43
CA HIS A 143 5.72 -8.51 4.35
C HIS A 143 5.81 -6.99 4.12
N SER A 144 4.83 -6.40 3.42
CA SER A 144 4.73 -4.95 3.20
C SER A 144 4.57 -4.14 4.48
N GLY A 145 4.04 -4.78 5.54
CA GLY A 145 3.46 -4.09 6.68
C GLY A 145 2.09 -3.48 6.35
N GLU A 146 1.45 -2.91 7.36
CA GLU A 146 0.16 -2.23 7.21
C GLU A 146 0.36 -0.82 6.65
N LEU A 147 -0.44 -0.46 5.65
CA LEU A 147 -0.50 0.87 5.08
C LEU A 147 -1.93 1.39 5.15
N THR A 148 -2.12 2.59 5.69
CA THR A 148 -3.42 3.26 5.74
C THR A 148 -3.39 4.50 4.87
N LEU A 149 -4.33 4.62 3.94
CA LEU A 149 -4.56 5.81 3.12
C LEU A 149 -5.97 6.34 3.37
N SER A 150 -6.12 7.66 3.35
CA SER A 150 -7.41 8.31 3.49
C SER A 150 -7.59 9.44 2.49
N THR A 151 -8.81 9.63 2.00
CA THR A 151 -9.19 10.76 1.16
C THR A 151 -10.52 11.34 1.62
N GLN A 152 -10.78 12.61 1.28
CA GLN A 152 -12.05 13.26 1.47
C GLN A 152 -12.51 13.90 0.16
N ALA A 153 -13.77 13.68 -0.20
CA ALA A 153 -14.37 14.20 -1.41
C ALA A 153 -15.73 14.82 -1.10
N CYS A 154 -16.05 15.93 -1.76
CA CYS A 154 -17.35 16.58 -1.66
C CYS A 154 -18.17 16.34 -2.93
N VAL A 155 -19.47 16.10 -2.76
CA VAL A 155 -20.44 15.96 -3.85
C VAL A 155 -20.65 17.32 -4.53
N LYS A 156 -20.55 17.40 -5.87
CA LYS A 156 -20.83 18.65 -6.62
C LYS A 156 -22.31 19.00 -6.51
N VAL A 157 -22.58 20.24 -6.11
CA VAL A 157 -23.92 20.82 -6.17
C VAL A 157 -24.19 21.17 -7.63
N GLY A 158 -25.19 20.53 -8.25
CA GLY A 158 -25.76 21.06 -9.47
C GLY A 158 -26.38 22.42 -9.14
N GLU A 159 -25.87 23.48 -9.76
CA GLU A 159 -26.65 24.70 -9.93
C GLU A 159 -27.93 24.29 -10.67
N GLN A 160 -29.04 24.27 -9.94
CA GLN A 160 -30.36 24.38 -10.56
C GLN A 160 -30.48 25.83 -11.04
N GLY A 161 -30.13 26.05 -12.31
CA GLY A 161 -30.51 27.24 -13.08
C GLY A 161 -31.58 26.86 -14.08
#